data_AF-A0A1Y2A129-F1
#
_entry.id   AF-A0A1Y2A129-F1
#
_cell.length_a   1.000
_cell.length_b   1.000
_cell.length_c   1.000
_cell.angle_alpha   90.00
_cell.angle_beta   90.00
_cell.angle_gamma   90.00
#
_symmetry.space_group_name_H-M   'P 1'
#
loop_
_entity.id
_entity.type
_entity.pdbx_description
1 polymer ?
#
loop_
_entity_poly.entity_id
_entity_poly.type
_entity_poly.pdbx_seq_one_letter_code
_entity_poly.pdbx_strand_id
1 'polypeptide(L)'
;MQIPVFTVLGLLSFHIKAFEITIYNDINQCEANDESMYRIISGASNGTCYTFDDDMPGTDCSQYNKGEGEGPTGCTTESLLPVSVHQKNGNRPCTFYFEGGCQGTSYQTAEWCVDTGVVGIPHFGSFSCVVCPLS
;
A
#
# COMPACT_ATOMS: atom_id res chain seq x y z
N MET A 1 44.07 -20.02 -29.94
CA MET A 1 42.89 -20.47 -29.16
C MET A 1 42.33 -19.24 -28.46
N GLN A 2 41.16 -18.78 -28.90
CA GLN A 2 40.52 -17.54 -28.45
C GLN A 2 39.34 -17.92 -27.55
N ILE A 3 39.35 -17.47 -26.29
CA ILE A 3 38.28 -17.70 -25.32
C ILE A 3 37.30 -16.52 -25.43
N PRO A 4 36.01 -16.71 -25.73
CA PRO A 4 35.06 -15.61 -25.75
C PRO A 4 34.64 -15.30 -24.31
N VAL A 5 34.90 -14.06 -23.88
CA VAL A 5 34.42 -13.52 -22.60
C VAL A 5 32.94 -13.20 -22.75
N PHE A 6 32.06 -14.08 -22.26
CA PHE A 6 30.65 -13.77 -22.08
C PHE A 6 30.49 -13.02 -20.76
N THR A 7 30.54 -11.69 -20.82
CA THR A 7 30.14 -10.83 -19.71
C THR A 7 28.62 -10.82 -19.62
N VAL A 8 28.05 -11.71 -18.81
CA VAL A 8 26.63 -11.66 -18.44
C VAL A 8 26.47 -10.52 -17.42
N LEU A 9 26.12 -9.33 -17.90
CA LEU A 9 25.72 -8.22 -17.05
C LEU A 9 24.30 -8.50 -16.56
N GLY A 10 24.18 -9.23 -15.44
CA GLY A 10 22.91 -9.45 -14.77
C GLY A 10 22.38 -8.12 -14.24
N LEU A 11 21.40 -7.55 -14.93
CA LEU A 11 20.60 -6.44 -14.43
C LEU A 11 19.81 -6.96 -13.21
N LEU A 12 20.34 -6.71 -12.00
CA LEU A 12 19.55 -6.80 -10.78
C LEU A 12 18.46 -5.73 -10.90
N SER A 13 17.24 -6.15 -11.26
CA SER A 13 16.06 -5.30 -11.18
C SER A 13 15.78 -5.01 -9.71
N PHE A 14 16.43 -4.00 -9.15
CA PHE A 14 16.07 -3.47 -7.84
C PHE A 14 14.64 -2.93 -7.95
N HIS A 15 13.68 -3.65 -7.37
CA HIS A 15 12.31 -3.19 -7.26
C HIS A 15 12.31 -2.07 -6.22
N ILE A 16 12.59 -0.84 -6.66
CA ILE A 16 12.53 0.32 -5.78
C ILE A 16 11.07 0.49 -5.38
N LYS A 17 10.78 0.21 -4.11
CA LYS A 17 9.46 0.46 -3.52
C LYS A 17 9.32 1.97 -3.37
N ALA A 18 8.43 2.55 -4.16
CA ALA A 18 8.02 3.95 -4.11
C ALA A 18 7.24 4.25 -2.83
N PHE A 19 6.27 3.39 -2.52
CA PHE A 19 5.41 3.51 -1.35
C PHE A 19 5.20 2.14 -0.70
N GLU A 20 4.87 2.16 0.58
CA GLU A 20 4.29 1.06 1.33
C GLU A 20 3.14 1.61 2.18
N ILE A 21 1.98 0.96 2.14
CA ILE A 21 0.86 1.22 3.04
C ILE A 21 0.41 -0.07 3.69
N THR A 22 -0.01 0.00 4.94
CA THR A 22 -0.71 -1.09 5.63
C THR A 22 -2.16 -0.68 5.86
N ILE A 23 -3.09 -1.48 5.38
CA ILE A 23 -4.53 -1.21 5.44
C ILE A 23 -5.23 -2.14 6.44
N TYR A 24 -6.13 -1.57 7.25
CA TYR A 24 -6.89 -2.27 8.28
C TYR A 24 -8.38 -2.01 8.09
N ASN A 25 -9.23 -3.04 8.18
CA ASN A 25 -10.68 -2.93 7.93
C ASN A 25 -11.55 -2.77 9.18
N ASP A 26 -11.02 -3.03 10.37
CA ASP A 26 -11.77 -2.98 11.63
C ASP A 26 -11.05 -2.22 12.77
N ILE A 27 -9.89 -1.63 12.46
CA ILE A 27 -9.04 -0.94 13.44
C ILE A 27 -8.99 0.55 13.15
N ASN A 28 -9.27 1.35 14.17
CA ASN A 28 -8.91 2.77 14.17
C ASN A 28 -7.50 2.97 14.73
N GLN A 29 -6.83 4.06 14.37
CA GLN A 29 -5.48 4.42 14.86
C GLN A 29 -4.35 3.46 14.44
N CYS A 30 -4.60 2.54 13.50
CA CYS A 30 -3.58 1.66 12.92
C CYS A 30 -2.88 0.74 13.94
N GLU A 31 -3.54 0.42 15.05
CA GLU A 31 -3.02 -0.48 16.09
C GLU A 31 -3.57 -1.89 15.90
N ALA A 32 -2.84 -2.72 15.14
CA ALA A 32 -3.14 -4.14 14.97
C ALA A 32 -3.32 -4.86 16.32
N ASN A 33 -4.33 -5.73 16.41
CA ASN A 33 -4.49 -6.68 17.52
C ASN A 33 -4.47 -8.12 17.00
N ASP A 34 -4.45 -9.09 17.91
CA ASP A 34 -4.32 -10.53 17.63
C ASP A 34 -5.48 -11.12 16.78
N GLU A 35 -6.57 -10.39 16.55
CA GLU A 35 -7.70 -10.82 15.73
C GLU A 35 -7.76 -10.12 14.37
N SER A 36 -6.94 -9.09 14.20
CA SER A 36 -7.01 -8.16 13.08
C SER A 36 -6.58 -8.80 11.76
N MET A 37 -7.27 -8.41 10.69
CA MET A 37 -6.84 -8.70 9.32
C MET A 37 -6.27 -7.42 8.71
N TYR A 38 -5.12 -7.52 8.06
CA TYR A 38 -4.53 -6.37 7.38
C TYR A 38 -3.75 -6.77 6.13
N ARG A 39 -3.60 -5.82 5.21
CA ARG A 39 -2.79 -5.99 4.00
C ARG A 39 -1.69 -4.96 3.95
N ILE A 40 -0.50 -5.38 3.56
CA ILE A 40 0.60 -4.50 3.20
C ILE A 40 0.63 -4.43 1.68
N ILE A 41 0.45 -3.23 1.14
CA ILE A 41 0.48 -2.94 -0.29
C ILE A 41 1.66 -2.03 -0.55
N SER A 42 2.49 -2.39 -1.53
CA SER A 42 3.66 -1.60 -1.89
C SER A 42 3.91 -1.67 -3.38
N GLY A 43 4.48 -0.62 -3.96
CA GLY A 43 4.68 -0.57 -5.41
C GLY A 43 5.71 0.48 -5.78
N ALA A 44 5.99 0.63 -7.08
CA ALA A 44 6.97 1.58 -7.62
C ALA A 44 6.34 2.87 -8.19
N SER A 45 5.02 3.03 -8.12
CA SER A 45 4.33 4.11 -8.84
C SER A 45 4.49 5.51 -8.23
N ASN A 46 4.62 6.50 -9.13
CA ASN A 46 4.53 7.93 -8.85
C ASN A 46 3.15 8.49 -9.26
N GLY A 47 2.16 8.40 -8.38
CA GLY A 47 0.86 9.03 -8.57
C GLY A 47 -0.18 8.18 -9.29
N THR A 48 0.07 6.90 -9.56
CA THR A 48 -0.99 5.98 -10.03
C THR A 48 -2.10 5.92 -8.98
N CYS A 49 -3.34 5.92 -9.47
CA CYS A 49 -4.50 5.67 -8.64
C CYS A 49 -4.73 4.17 -8.48
N TYR A 50 -4.91 3.72 -7.23
CA TYR A 50 -5.28 2.36 -6.90
C TYR A 50 -6.61 2.34 -6.16
N THR A 51 -7.56 1.53 -6.62
CA THR A 51 -8.86 1.33 -5.97
C THR A 51 -8.79 0.11 -5.06
N PHE A 52 -9.21 0.24 -3.80
CA PHE A 52 -9.29 -0.91 -2.90
C PHE A 52 -10.32 -1.93 -3.41
N ASP A 53 -10.09 -3.21 -3.14
CA ASP A 53 -10.84 -4.36 -3.68
C ASP A 53 -10.77 -4.59 -5.20
N ASP A 54 -10.10 -3.71 -5.96
CA ASP A 54 -9.77 -3.96 -7.36
C ASP A 54 -8.38 -4.60 -7.52
N ASP A 55 -8.10 -5.16 -8.69
CA ASP A 55 -6.75 -5.61 -9.05
C ASP A 55 -5.81 -4.40 -9.13
N MET A 56 -4.65 -4.50 -8.46
CA MET A 56 -3.64 -3.45 -8.39
C MET A 56 -2.34 -3.89 -9.08
N PRO A 57 -2.33 -4.01 -10.42
CA PRO A 57 -1.17 -4.51 -11.14
C PRO A 57 0.06 -3.63 -10.90
N GLY A 58 1.22 -4.29 -10.73
CA GLY A 58 2.48 -3.61 -10.43
C GLY A 58 2.65 -3.22 -8.95
N THR A 59 1.79 -3.74 -8.06
CA THR A 59 1.99 -3.72 -6.61
C THR A 59 2.30 -5.11 -6.09
N ASP A 60 3.07 -5.17 -5.01
CA ASP A 60 3.21 -6.33 -4.17
C ASP A 60 2.21 -6.21 -3.02
N CYS A 61 1.53 -7.32 -2.71
CA CYS A 61 0.50 -7.38 -1.70
C CYS A 61 0.71 -8.59 -0.77
N SER A 62 0.80 -8.33 0.53
CA SER A 62 0.90 -9.36 1.58
C SER A 62 -0.28 -9.23 2.53
N GLN A 63 -0.99 -10.33 2.80
CA GLN A 63 -2.09 -10.37 3.75
C GLN A 63 -1.69 -11.14 5.02
N TYR A 64 -2.09 -10.59 6.16
CA TYR A 64 -1.96 -11.20 7.48
C TYR A 64 -3.34 -11.29 8.11
N ASN A 65 -3.63 -12.43 8.70
CA ASN A 65 -4.83 -12.68 9.48
C ASN A 65 -4.42 -12.87 10.94
N LYS A 66 -5.29 -12.48 11.88
CA LYS A 66 -5.06 -12.62 13.33
C LYS A 66 -3.77 -11.94 13.82
N GLY A 67 -3.58 -10.68 13.46
CA GLY A 67 -2.52 -9.83 14.06
C GLY A 67 -1.10 -10.37 13.91
N GLU A 68 -0.77 -10.97 12.76
CA GLU A 68 0.49 -11.69 12.45
C GLU A 68 0.53 -13.19 12.79
N GLY A 69 -0.47 -13.72 13.50
CA GLY A 69 -0.54 -15.15 13.83
C GLY A 69 -0.67 -16.07 12.62
N GLU A 70 -1.18 -15.57 11.49
CA GLU A 70 -1.32 -16.29 10.23
C GLU A 70 -0.92 -15.39 9.03
N GLY A 71 0.26 -15.62 8.41
CA GLY A 71 0.75 -14.87 7.24
C GLY A 71 2.29 -14.77 7.15
N PRO A 72 2.87 -14.08 6.13
CA PRO A 72 2.16 -13.47 5.01
C PRO A 72 1.67 -14.50 4.00
N THR A 73 0.48 -14.27 3.47
CA THR A 73 -0.04 -14.91 2.25
C THR A 73 -0.16 -13.87 1.14
N GLY A 74 -0.30 -14.31 -0.11
CA GLY A 74 -0.72 -13.40 -1.17
C GLY A 74 -2.12 -12.86 -0.87
N CYS A 75 -2.38 -11.60 -1.22
CA CYS A 75 -3.70 -11.02 -0.97
C CYS A 75 -4.82 -11.81 -1.63
N THR A 76 -5.86 -12.08 -0.85
CA THR A 76 -7.03 -12.83 -1.31
C THR A 76 -7.98 -11.92 -2.09
N THR A 77 -8.96 -12.51 -2.77
CA THR A 77 -10.08 -11.77 -3.38
C THR A 77 -11.13 -11.32 -2.36
N GLU A 78 -10.92 -11.57 -1.07
CA GLU A 78 -11.82 -11.11 -0.03
C GLU A 78 -11.77 -9.58 0.06
N SER A 79 -12.93 -8.98 0.32
CA SER A 79 -13.03 -7.52 0.48
C SER A 79 -12.30 -7.06 1.73
N LEU A 80 -11.46 -6.04 1.56
CA LEU A 80 -10.78 -5.35 2.65
C LEU A 80 -10.75 -3.84 2.33
N LEU A 81 -11.90 -3.20 2.60
CA LEU A 81 -12.01 -1.75 2.54
C LEU A 81 -11.44 -1.14 3.83
N PRO A 82 -10.40 -0.29 3.74
CA PRO A 82 -9.74 0.21 4.93
C PRO A 82 -10.55 1.25 5.69
N VAL A 83 -10.64 1.05 7.00
CA VAL A 83 -11.06 2.08 7.97
C VAL A 83 -9.87 2.85 8.53
N SER A 84 -8.67 2.28 8.48
CA SER A 84 -7.42 3.00 8.70
C SER A 84 -6.28 2.51 7.81
N VAL A 85 -5.30 3.40 7.60
CA VAL A 85 -4.13 3.17 6.77
C VAL A 85 -2.88 3.70 7.47
N HIS A 86 -1.91 2.83 7.71
CA HIS A 86 -0.56 3.22 8.09
C HIS A 86 0.25 3.45 6.81
N GLN A 87 0.72 4.68 6.60
CA GLN A 87 1.52 5.02 5.43
C GLN A 87 3.01 5.11 5.75
N LYS A 88 3.82 4.43 4.93
CA LYS A 88 5.28 4.46 4.95
C LYS A 88 5.79 4.87 3.57
N ASN A 89 5.70 6.16 3.27
CA ASN A 89 6.02 6.72 1.95
C ASN A 89 7.10 7.82 2.02
N GLY A 90 8.06 7.68 2.93
CA GLY A 90 8.91 8.80 3.35
C GLY A 90 8.05 9.97 3.85
N ASN A 91 8.61 11.17 4.03
CA ASN A 91 7.82 12.34 4.47
C ASN A 91 6.82 12.85 3.41
N ARG A 92 6.40 12.02 2.44
CA ARG A 92 5.46 12.37 1.38
C ARG A 92 4.14 11.65 1.62
N PRO A 93 3.10 12.38 2.04
CA PRO A 93 1.83 11.75 2.34
C PRO A 93 1.11 11.26 1.09
N CYS A 94 0.56 10.04 1.15
CA CYS A 94 -0.38 9.57 0.14
C CYS A 94 -1.68 10.37 0.24
N THR A 95 -2.39 10.48 -0.88
CA THR A 95 -3.75 11.01 -0.90
C THR A 95 -4.73 9.85 -0.88
N PHE A 96 -5.65 9.87 0.07
CA PHE A 96 -6.71 8.87 0.21
C PHE A 96 -8.04 9.48 -0.23
N TYR A 97 -8.84 8.71 -0.94
CA TYR A 97 -10.13 9.12 -1.48
C TYR A 97 -11.22 8.23 -0.93
N PHE A 98 -12.41 8.80 -0.73
CA PHE A 98 -13.53 8.05 -0.16
C PHE A 98 -14.22 7.17 -1.21
N GLU A 99 -14.08 7.54 -2.48
CA GLU A 99 -14.61 6.80 -3.63
C GLU A 99 -13.47 6.05 -4.35
N GLY A 100 -13.84 5.10 -5.20
CA GLY A 100 -12.90 4.43 -6.10
C GLY A 100 -12.36 5.37 -7.19
N GLY A 101 -11.24 5.00 -7.81
CA GLY A 101 -10.69 5.73 -8.97
C GLY A 101 -10.17 7.14 -8.67
N CYS A 102 -9.83 7.44 -7.41
CA CYS A 102 -9.29 8.71 -6.95
C CYS A 102 -10.22 9.89 -7.23
N GLN A 103 -11.51 9.67 -6.97
CA GLN A 103 -12.58 10.64 -7.16
C GLN A 103 -13.17 11.09 -5.82
N GLY A 104 -14.00 12.13 -5.87
CA GLY A 104 -14.73 12.64 -4.72
C GLY A 104 -13.83 13.32 -3.69
N THR A 105 -14.26 13.28 -2.43
CA THR A 105 -13.54 13.88 -1.31
C THR A 105 -12.25 13.11 -1.03
N SER A 106 -11.18 13.87 -0.82
CA SER A 106 -9.86 13.33 -0.49
C SER A 106 -9.35 13.83 0.85
N TYR A 107 -8.46 13.05 1.43
CA TYR A 107 -7.76 13.35 2.66
C TYR A 107 -6.27 13.07 2.48
N GLN A 108 -5.45 14.04 2.87
CA GLN A 108 -4.00 13.95 2.82
C GLN A 108 -3.43 14.55 4.10
N THR A 109 -2.61 13.78 4.79
CA THR A 109 -1.95 14.20 6.04
C THR A 109 -0.57 13.58 6.11
N ALA A 110 0.38 14.25 6.75
CA ALA A 110 1.72 13.71 7.01
C ALA A 110 1.77 12.75 8.20
N GLU A 111 0.65 12.57 8.92
CA GLU A 111 0.54 11.60 10.00
C GLU A 111 0.80 10.18 9.50
N TRP A 112 1.52 9.38 10.27
CA TRP A 112 1.82 8.00 9.88
C TRP A 112 0.55 7.14 9.81
N CYS A 113 -0.43 7.39 10.68
CA CYS A 113 -1.73 6.75 10.64
C CYS A 113 -2.82 7.69 10.12
N VAL A 114 -3.63 7.19 9.21
CA VAL A 114 -4.80 7.87 8.64
C VAL A 114 -6.02 7.01 8.92
N ASP A 115 -6.97 7.48 9.73
CA ASP A 115 -8.21 6.75 10.00
C ASP A 115 -9.46 7.52 9.59
N THR A 116 -10.51 6.77 9.34
CA THR A 116 -11.81 7.29 8.90
C THR A 116 -12.63 7.90 10.03
N GLY A 117 -12.31 7.61 11.29
CA GLY A 117 -12.94 8.21 12.47
C GLY A 117 -12.66 9.70 12.56
N VAL A 118 -11.45 10.14 12.18
CA VAL A 118 -11.08 11.57 12.11
C VAL A 118 -11.90 12.34 11.06
N VAL A 119 -12.30 11.68 9.98
CA VAL A 119 -13.01 12.30 8.84
C VAL A 119 -14.51 11.96 8.77
N GLY A 120 -15.01 11.07 9.63
CA GLY A 120 -16.43 10.74 9.76
C GLY A 120 -17.03 9.92 8.61
N ILE A 121 -16.26 9.01 8.02
CA ILE A 121 -16.66 8.18 6.86
C ILE A 121 -16.53 6.68 7.17
N PRO A 122 -17.13 5.77 6.37
CA PRO A 122 -17.08 4.35 6.68
C PRO A 122 -15.78 3.64 6.26
N HIS A 123 -15.11 4.07 5.18
CA HIS A 123 -13.86 3.49 4.67
C HIS A 123 -13.24 4.41 3.60
N PHE A 124 -11.99 4.14 3.21
CA PHE A 124 -11.38 4.70 1.99
C PHE A 124 -11.65 3.79 0.79
N GLY A 125 -11.92 4.39 -0.37
CA GLY A 125 -12.19 3.68 -1.62
C GLY A 125 -10.98 3.58 -2.56
N SER A 126 -10.07 4.56 -2.52
CA SER A 126 -8.85 4.52 -3.34
C SER A 126 -7.74 5.39 -2.77
N PHE A 127 -6.53 5.25 -3.31
CA PHE A 127 -5.37 6.04 -2.92
C PHE A 127 -4.41 6.31 -4.07
N SER A 128 -3.59 7.35 -3.92
CA SER A 128 -2.47 7.66 -4.80
C SER A 128 -1.29 8.17 -3.98
N CYS A 129 -0.11 7.62 -4.21
CA CYS A 129 1.14 8.00 -3.54
C CYS A 129 2.12 8.56 -4.57
N VAL A 130 2.78 9.67 -4.25
CA VAL A 130 3.83 10.26 -5.08
C VAL A 130 5.21 9.92 -4.52
N VAL A 131 6.18 9.62 -5.38
CA VAL A 131 7.56 9.36 -4.93
C VAL A 131 8.32 10.62 -4.62
N CYS A 132 9.30 10.48 -3.72
CA CYS A 132 10.41 11.42 -3.65
C CYS A 132 11.26 11.25 -4.94
N PRO A 133 11.46 12.29 -5.76
CA PRO A 133 12.49 12.21 -6.79
C PRO A 133 13.82 11.97 -6.09
N LEU A 134 14.54 10.93 -6.51
CA LEU A 134 15.90 10.65 -6.04
C LEU A 134 16.74 11.91 -6.26
N SER A 135 17.06 12.63 -5.19
CA SER A 135 17.98 13.78 -5.20
C SER A 135 19.42 13.30 -5.16
#